data_AF-A0A2P2G005-F1
#
_entry.id   AF-A0A2P2G005-F1
#
_cell.length_a   1.000
_cell.length_b   1.000
_cell.length_c   1.000
_cell.angle_alpha   90.00
_cell.angle_beta   90.00
_cell.angle_gamma   90.00
#
_symmetry.space_group_name_H-M   'P 1'
#
loop_
_entity.id
_entity.type
_entity.pdbx_description
1 polymer ?
#
loop_
_entity_poly.entity_id
_entity_poly.type
_entity_poly.pdbx_seq_one_letter_code
_entity_poly.pdbx_strand_id
1 'polypeptide(L)'
;MPLTTEQRRRNEASIRAAMDRLLLGQLPPRGGCDLKTLAREAGVARTGFYARTDPQGNQRPGPHQHLAEEFQRRLADLREAGTVSDPRELQITRLKDENAKLRERVQERDARITELTEFKERALSQLAAQHEEILRLRWASQAGRNATRSQRDTSTAATTTGKAPRWPARSRVRFAVTAYRGSTGSGSKRSA
;
A
#
# COMPACT_ATOMS: atom_id res chain seq x y z
N MET A 1 -23.60 -27.08 -35.46
CA MET A 1 -22.30 -27.74 -35.19
C MET A 1 -22.42 -28.56 -33.91
N PRO A 2 -22.20 -29.88 -33.94
CA PRO A 2 -22.13 -30.70 -32.74
C PRO A 2 -20.91 -30.30 -31.89
N LEU A 3 -21.05 -30.30 -30.56
CA LEU A 3 -19.93 -30.05 -29.65
C LEU A 3 -18.91 -31.19 -29.79
N THR A 4 -17.63 -30.86 -29.91
CA THR A 4 -16.57 -31.85 -29.82
C THR A 4 -16.57 -32.48 -28.42
N THR A 5 -16.04 -33.71 -28.30
CA THR A 5 -15.91 -34.42 -27.03
C THR A 5 -15.11 -33.61 -26.00
N GLU A 6 -14.03 -32.96 -26.45
CA GLU A 6 -13.21 -32.09 -25.62
C GLU A 6 -13.97 -30.84 -25.15
N GLN A 7 -14.71 -30.18 -26.05
CA GLN A 7 -15.52 -29.03 -25.68
C GLN A 7 -16.60 -29.41 -24.66
N ARG A 8 -17.22 -30.58 -24.82
CA ARG A 8 -18.18 -31.10 -23.85
C ARG A 8 -17.53 -31.31 -22.49
N ARG A 9 -16.37 -31.98 -22.44
CA ARG A 9 -15.64 -32.23 -21.18
C ARG A 9 -15.28 -30.94 -20.47
N ARG A 10 -14.75 -29.95 -21.21
CA ARG A 10 -14.42 -28.62 -20.67
C ARG A 10 -15.65 -27.90 -20.12
N ASN A 11 -16.76 -27.93 -20.86
CA ASN A 11 -18.02 -27.35 -20.41
C ASN A 11 -18.53 -28.03 -19.14
N GLU A 12 -18.51 -29.36 -19.06
CA GLU A 12 -18.94 -30.08 -17.86
C GLU A 12 -18.05 -29.78 -16.65
N ALA A 13 -16.73 -29.70 -16.83
CA ALA A 13 -15.81 -29.30 -15.77
C ALA A 13 -16.12 -27.87 -15.27
N SER A 14 -16.36 -26.94 -16.19
CA SER A 14 -16.78 -25.56 -15.87
C SER A 14 -18.10 -25.52 -15.10
N ILE A 15 -19.09 -26.32 -15.53
CA ILE A 15 -20.39 -26.43 -14.86
C ILE A 15 -20.23 -26.98 -13.44
N ARG A 16 -19.46 -28.07 -13.24
CA ARG A 16 -19.22 -28.63 -11.90
C ARG A 16 -18.51 -27.62 -10.98
N ALA A 17 -17.48 -26.93 -11.47
CA ALA A 17 -16.80 -25.90 -10.70
C ALA A 17 -17.70 -24.68 -10.35
N ALA A 18 -18.61 -24.29 -11.25
CA ALA A 18 -19.62 -23.28 -10.96
C ALA A 18 -20.67 -23.78 -9.96
N MET A 19 -21.05 -25.06 -10.05
CA MET A 19 -21.96 -25.72 -9.12
C MET A 19 -21.45 -25.66 -7.69
N ASP A 20 -20.20 -26.09 -7.47
CA ASP A 20 -19.59 -26.12 -6.15
C ASP A 20 -19.50 -24.71 -5.55
N ARG A 21 -19.13 -23.70 -6.34
CA ARG A 21 -19.11 -22.29 -5.91
C ARG A 21 -20.48 -21.80 -5.46
N LEU A 22 -21.52 -22.06 -6.24
CA LEU A 22 -22.89 -21.63 -5.90
C LEU A 22 -23.43 -22.33 -4.65
N LEU A 23 -23.17 -23.64 -4.51
CA LEU A 23 -23.60 -24.42 -3.35
C LEU A 23 -22.85 -24.01 -2.06
N LEU A 24 -21.60 -23.54 -2.18
CA LEU A 24 -20.83 -22.94 -1.08
C LEU A 24 -21.26 -21.51 -0.73
N GLY A 25 -22.29 -20.95 -1.39
CA GLY A 25 -22.74 -19.58 -1.16
C GLY A 25 -21.85 -18.50 -1.81
N GLN A 26 -20.97 -18.87 -2.75
CA GLN A 26 -20.19 -17.90 -3.53
C GLN A 26 -21.02 -17.33 -4.69
N LEU A 27 -22.07 -16.58 -4.34
CA LEU A 27 -23.00 -16.06 -5.32
C LEU A 27 -22.41 -14.86 -6.06
N PRO A 28 -22.50 -14.82 -7.39
CA PRO A 28 -22.09 -13.66 -8.17
C PRO A 28 -23.02 -12.46 -7.90
N PRO A 29 -22.58 -11.22 -8.17
CA PRO A 29 -23.37 -10.03 -7.92
C PRO A 29 -24.71 -10.09 -8.66
N ARG A 30 -25.81 -9.83 -7.94
CA ARG A 30 -27.20 -9.92 -8.43
C ARG A 30 -27.61 -11.31 -8.96
N GLY A 31 -26.83 -12.36 -8.68
CA GLY A 31 -27.16 -13.76 -8.99
C GLY A 31 -27.74 -14.51 -7.80
N GLY A 32 -28.31 -15.69 -8.07
CA GLY A 32 -28.80 -16.60 -7.05
C GLY A 32 -28.24 -18.00 -7.24
N CYS A 33 -28.64 -18.93 -6.37
CA CYS A 33 -28.33 -20.35 -6.52
C CYS A 33 -29.35 -21.02 -7.46
N ASP A 34 -29.36 -20.61 -8.74
CA ASP A 34 -30.30 -21.09 -9.77
C ASP A 34 -29.59 -21.57 -11.06
N LEU A 35 -30.30 -22.34 -11.89
CA LEU A 35 -29.76 -22.87 -13.15
C LEU A 35 -29.39 -21.76 -14.15
N LYS A 36 -30.03 -20.59 -14.06
CA LYS A 36 -29.72 -19.43 -14.90
C LYS A 36 -28.34 -18.87 -14.55
N THR A 37 -28.06 -18.71 -13.27
CA THR A 37 -26.75 -18.27 -12.78
C THR A 37 -25.71 -19.34 -13.07
N LEU A 38 -26.00 -20.62 -12.85
CA LEU A 38 -25.10 -21.72 -13.19
C LEU A 38 -24.68 -21.70 -14.67
N ALA A 39 -25.63 -21.51 -15.59
CA ALA A 39 -25.35 -21.42 -17.03
C ALA A 39 -24.42 -20.26 -17.37
N ARG A 40 -24.69 -19.08 -16.78
CA ARG A 40 -23.89 -17.86 -16.97
C ARG A 40 -22.48 -18.02 -16.43
N GLU A 41 -22.33 -18.50 -15.19
CA GLU A 41 -21.03 -18.68 -14.54
C GLU A 41 -20.18 -19.77 -15.20
N ALA A 42 -20.82 -20.79 -15.78
CA ALA A 42 -20.13 -21.85 -16.50
C ALA A 42 -19.83 -21.51 -17.98
N GLY A 43 -20.36 -20.39 -18.49
CA GLY A 43 -20.18 -19.98 -19.88
C GLY A 43 -20.94 -20.84 -20.90
N VAL A 44 -22.04 -21.49 -20.49
CA VAL A 44 -22.82 -22.40 -21.35
C VAL A 44 -24.22 -21.86 -21.62
N ALA A 45 -24.78 -22.22 -22.77
CA ALA A 45 -26.16 -21.87 -23.09
C ALA A 45 -27.14 -22.55 -22.12
N ARG A 46 -28.06 -21.79 -21.53
CA ARG A 46 -29.09 -22.30 -20.60
C ARG A 46 -29.92 -23.44 -21.21
N THR A 47 -30.15 -23.41 -22.51
CA THR A 47 -30.86 -24.46 -23.27
C THR A 47 -30.12 -25.79 -23.33
N GLY A 48 -28.87 -25.87 -22.86
CA GLY A 48 -28.11 -27.11 -22.74
C GLY A 48 -28.55 -27.99 -21.56
N PHE A 49 -29.24 -27.41 -20.58
CA PHE A 49 -29.74 -28.09 -19.38
C PHE A 49 -31.12 -28.73 -19.53
N TYR A 50 -31.85 -28.38 -20.59
CA TYR A 50 -33.21 -28.85 -20.80
C TYR A 50 -33.27 -29.86 -21.94
N ALA A 51 -34.21 -30.79 -21.85
CA ALA A 51 -34.59 -31.65 -22.97
C ALA A 51 -35.08 -30.78 -24.15
N ARG A 52 -34.83 -31.25 -25.37
CA ARG A 52 -35.28 -30.61 -26.60
C ARG A 52 -36.08 -31.60 -27.42
N THR A 53 -37.20 -31.13 -27.94
CA THR A 53 -38.00 -31.89 -28.90
C THR A 53 -37.31 -31.83 -30.25
N ASP A 54 -37.10 -32.99 -30.87
CA ASP A 54 -36.62 -33.08 -32.24
C ASP A 54 -37.76 -32.78 -33.24
N PRO A 55 -37.45 -32.56 -34.53
CA PRO A 55 -38.48 -32.34 -35.56
C PRO A 55 -39.44 -33.52 -35.73
N GLN A 56 -39.14 -34.69 -35.16
CA GLN A 56 -39.96 -35.91 -35.23
C GLN A 56 -40.86 -36.07 -33.98
N GLY A 57 -40.82 -35.12 -33.04
CA GLY A 57 -41.64 -35.12 -31.83
C GLY A 57 -41.03 -35.90 -30.65
N ASN A 58 -39.85 -36.49 -30.78
CA ASN A 58 -39.20 -37.19 -29.67
C ASN A 58 -38.45 -36.21 -28.77
N GLN A 59 -38.50 -36.45 -27.46
CA GLN A 59 -37.71 -35.69 -26.49
C GLN A 59 -36.30 -36.26 -26.40
N ARG A 60 -35.31 -35.44 -26.73
CA ARG A 60 -33.89 -35.78 -26.56
C ARG A 60 -33.31 -35.00 -25.38
N PRO A 61 -32.58 -35.66 -24.47
CA PRO A 61 -31.98 -34.96 -23.33
C PRO A 61 -30.95 -33.94 -23.79
N GLY A 62 -30.90 -32.80 -23.09
CA GLY A 62 -29.93 -31.75 -23.33
C GLY A 62 -28.50 -32.23 -23.05
N PRO A 63 -27.47 -31.64 -23.69
CA PRO A 63 -26.08 -32.06 -23.53
C PRO A 63 -25.57 -32.05 -22.08
N HIS A 64 -26.16 -31.22 -21.22
CA HIS A 64 -25.79 -31.04 -19.82
C HIS A 64 -26.98 -31.23 -18.86
N GLN A 65 -28.06 -31.89 -19.31
CA GLN A 65 -29.26 -32.09 -18.49
C GLN A 65 -28.96 -32.83 -17.17
N HIS A 66 -28.13 -33.87 -17.22
CA HIS A 66 -27.72 -34.62 -16.04
C HIS A 66 -27.04 -33.75 -14.97
N LEU A 67 -26.34 -32.67 -15.37
CA LEU A 67 -25.71 -31.72 -14.44
C LEU A 67 -26.74 -30.76 -13.82
N ALA A 68 -27.82 -30.45 -14.52
CA ALA A 68 -28.92 -29.70 -13.93
C ALA A 68 -29.63 -30.53 -12.85
N GLU A 69 -29.87 -31.82 -13.13
CA GLU A 69 -30.44 -32.76 -12.17
C GLU A 69 -29.51 -32.95 -10.98
N GLU A 70 -28.21 -33.10 -11.20
CA GLU A 70 -27.21 -33.15 -10.13
C GLU A 70 -27.24 -31.90 -9.24
N PHE A 71 -27.24 -30.71 -9.84
CA PHE A 71 -27.31 -29.46 -9.09
C PHE A 71 -28.60 -29.35 -8.26
N GLN A 72 -29.73 -29.73 -8.84
CA GLN A 72 -31.02 -29.72 -8.15
C GLN A 72 -31.06 -30.74 -7.01
N ARG A 73 -30.53 -31.95 -7.20
CA ARG A 73 -30.39 -32.96 -6.14
C ARG A 73 -29.54 -32.42 -5.00
N ARG A 74 -28.32 -31.95 -5.27
CA ARG A 74 -27.45 -31.38 -4.23
C ARG A 74 -28.09 -30.19 -3.51
N LEU A 75 -28.84 -29.35 -4.23
CA LEU A 75 -29.56 -28.23 -3.63
C LEU A 75 -30.73 -28.70 -2.75
N ALA A 76 -31.42 -29.77 -3.14
CA ALA A 76 -32.45 -30.42 -2.32
C ALA A 76 -31.83 -31.07 -1.08
N ASP A 77 -30.73 -31.82 -1.23
CA ASP A 77 -30.00 -32.43 -0.11
C ASP A 77 -29.56 -31.38 0.91
N LEU A 78 -29.05 -30.23 0.45
CA LEU A 78 -28.67 -29.11 1.32
C LEU A 78 -29.87 -28.48 2.05
N ARG A 79 -31.05 -28.46 1.42
CA ARG A 79 -32.29 -27.95 2.03
C ARG A 79 -32.87 -28.96 3.02
N GLU A 80 -32.90 -30.23 2.67
CA GLU A 80 -33.41 -31.32 3.52
C GLU A 80 -32.51 -31.58 4.73
N ALA A 81 -31.20 -31.39 4.60
CA ALA A 81 -30.26 -31.41 5.72
C ALA A 81 -30.56 -30.32 6.77
N GLY A 82 -31.43 -29.34 6.45
CA GLY A 82 -32.20 -28.57 7.44
C GLY A 82 -31.40 -27.72 8.42
N THR A 83 -30.09 -27.54 8.22
CA THR A 83 -29.18 -26.83 9.14
C THR A 83 -28.29 -25.80 8.44
N VAL A 84 -28.55 -25.51 7.16
CA VAL A 84 -27.74 -24.58 6.38
C VAL A 84 -28.60 -23.40 5.94
N SER A 85 -28.28 -22.25 6.53
CA SER A 85 -28.60 -20.90 6.07
C SER A 85 -28.72 -20.80 4.55
N ASP A 86 -29.67 -20.01 4.03
CA ASP A 86 -29.79 -19.69 2.59
C ASP A 86 -28.37 -19.45 2.02
N PRO A 87 -27.99 -19.94 0.82
CA PRO A 87 -26.71 -19.62 0.20
C PRO A 87 -26.31 -18.13 0.29
N ARG A 88 -27.29 -17.23 0.33
CA ARG A 88 -27.08 -15.80 0.64
C ARG A 88 -26.64 -15.54 2.08
N GLU A 89 -27.25 -16.17 3.05
CA GLU A 89 -26.85 -16.12 4.46
C GLU A 89 -25.45 -16.71 4.68
N LEU A 90 -25.09 -17.80 4.00
CA LEU A 90 -23.70 -18.31 3.97
C LEU A 90 -22.73 -17.26 3.41
N GLN A 91 -23.12 -16.58 2.34
CA GLN A 91 -22.32 -15.49 1.80
C GLN A 91 -22.17 -14.34 2.81
N ILE A 92 -23.27 -13.96 3.47
CA ILE A 92 -23.30 -12.87 4.44
C ILE A 92 -22.42 -13.19 5.65
N THR A 93 -22.53 -14.40 6.21
CA THR A 93 -21.73 -14.83 7.37
C THR A 93 -20.24 -14.81 7.04
N ARG A 94 -19.83 -15.43 5.93
CA ARG A 94 -18.44 -15.39 5.47
C ARG A 94 -17.95 -13.96 5.23
N LEU A 95 -18.73 -13.13 4.53
CA LEU A 95 -18.36 -11.74 4.27
C LEU A 95 -18.27 -10.92 5.56
N LYS A 96 -19.08 -11.21 6.58
CA LYS A 96 -18.95 -10.58 7.91
C LYS A 96 -17.64 -10.98 8.57
N ASP A 97 -17.28 -12.26 8.55
CA ASP A 97 -16.03 -12.76 9.13
C ASP A 97 -14.80 -12.17 8.43
N GLU A 98 -14.82 -12.12 7.10
CA GLU A 98 -13.78 -11.50 6.29
C GLU A 98 -13.67 -10.00 6.60
N ASN A 99 -14.79 -9.28 6.70
CA ASN A 99 -14.80 -7.87 7.08
C ASN A 99 -14.28 -7.65 8.49
N ALA A 100 -14.61 -8.51 9.45
CA ALA A 100 -14.09 -8.42 10.82
C ALA A 100 -12.56 -8.57 10.84
N LYS A 101 -12.03 -9.59 10.16
CA LYS A 101 -10.57 -9.80 10.01
C LYS A 101 -9.87 -8.64 9.30
N LEU A 102 -10.49 -8.08 8.26
CA LEU A 102 -9.93 -6.93 7.55
C LEU A 102 -9.91 -5.68 8.43
N ARG A 103 -10.96 -5.43 9.21
CA ARG A 103 -11.03 -4.31 10.16
C ARG A 103 -9.96 -4.44 11.24
N GLU A 104 -9.81 -5.62 11.84
CA GLU A 104 -8.75 -5.89 12.82
C GLU A 104 -7.36 -5.60 12.24
N ARG A 105 -7.07 -6.12 11.04
CA ARG A 105 -5.80 -5.88 10.33
C ARG A 105 -5.57 -4.42 9.96
N VAL A 106 -6.63 -3.63 9.75
CA VAL A 106 -6.50 -2.18 9.50
C VAL A 106 -6.21 -1.47 10.81
N GLN A 107 -6.94 -1.78 11.88
CA GLN A 107 -6.71 -1.21 13.21
C GLN A 107 -5.28 -1.48 13.72
N GLU A 108 -4.77 -2.69 13.54
CA GLU A 108 -3.39 -3.04 13.90
C GLU A 108 -2.37 -2.21 13.12
N ARG A 109 -2.59 -2.00 11.82
CA ARG A 109 -1.71 -1.18 10.98
C ARG A 109 -1.77 0.29 11.38
N ASP A 110 -2.96 0.82 11.63
CA ASP A 110 -3.13 2.21 12.05
C ASP A 110 -2.45 2.46 13.39
N ALA A 111 -2.59 1.55 14.36
CA ALA A 111 -1.87 1.63 15.63
C ALA A 111 -0.34 1.65 15.43
N ARG A 112 0.18 0.80 14.56
CA ARG A 112 1.61 0.74 14.25
C ARG A 112 2.12 1.97 13.50
N ILE A 113 1.30 2.55 12.63
CA ILE A 113 1.62 3.81 11.94
C ILE A 113 1.70 4.95 12.95
N THR A 114 0.75 5.04 13.89
CA THR A 114 0.77 6.04 14.96
C THR A 114 2.04 5.90 15.81
N GLU A 115 2.35 4.69 16.29
CA GLU A 115 3.55 4.43 17.08
C GLU A 115 4.84 4.83 16.35
N LEU A 116 4.99 4.43 15.08
CA LEU A 116 6.16 4.78 14.27
C LEU A 116 6.25 6.28 14.00
N THR A 117 5.12 6.97 13.86
CA THR A 117 5.07 8.41 13.65
C THR A 117 5.51 9.15 14.92
N GLU A 118 4.96 8.79 16.07
CA GLU A 118 5.36 9.35 17.36
C GLU A 118 6.83 9.07 17.68
N PHE A 119 7.32 7.87 17.36
CA PHE A 119 8.73 7.52 17.52
C PHE A 119 9.61 8.39 16.62
N LYS A 120 9.26 8.55 15.34
CA LYS A 120 9.98 9.40 14.40
C LYS A 120 10.03 10.85 14.88
N GLU A 121 8.92 11.40 15.34
CA GLU A 121 8.85 12.77 15.86
C GLU A 121 9.79 12.94 17.06
N ARG A 122 9.72 12.04 18.05
CA ARG A 122 10.62 12.04 19.21
C ARG A 122 12.09 11.94 18.82
N ALA A 123 12.43 11.03 17.90
CA ALA A 123 13.80 10.84 17.44
C ALA A 123 14.34 12.09 16.72
N LEU A 124 13.52 12.74 15.89
CA LEU A 124 13.89 13.99 15.21
C LEU A 124 14.11 15.12 16.22
N SER A 125 13.23 15.28 17.21
CA SER A 125 13.40 16.27 18.27
C SER A 125 14.68 16.04 19.08
N GLN A 126 14.98 14.79 19.44
CA GLN A 126 16.21 14.44 20.16
C GLN A 126 17.45 14.72 19.32
N LEU A 127 17.45 14.35 18.04
CA LEU A 127 18.57 14.59 17.14
C LEU A 127 18.82 16.09 16.95
N ALA A 128 17.76 16.89 16.82
CA ALA A 128 17.86 18.35 16.73
C ALA A 128 18.48 18.95 18.01
N ALA A 129 17.98 18.55 19.19
CA ALA A 129 18.52 19.02 20.47
C ALA A 129 19.99 18.62 20.67
N GLN A 130 20.37 17.39 20.30
CA GLN A 130 21.76 16.94 20.34
C GLN A 130 22.64 17.75 19.37
N HIS A 131 22.13 18.06 18.18
CA HIS A 131 22.86 18.86 17.21
C HIS A 131 23.14 20.27 17.73
N GLU A 132 22.13 20.93 18.30
CA GLU A 132 22.27 22.25 18.92
C GLU A 132 23.28 22.25 20.06
N GLU A 133 23.23 21.24 20.93
CA GLU A 133 24.18 21.08 22.04
C GLU A 133 25.62 20.88 21.54
N ILE A 134 25.82 20.07 20.49
CA ILE A 134 27.14 19.90 19.86
C ILE A 134 27.65 21.24 19.32
N LEU A 135 26.81 22.03 18.66
CA LEU A 135 27.19 23.36 18.15
C LEU A 135 27.58 24.29 19.30
N ARG A 136 26.79 24.32 20.38
CA ARG A 136 27.08 25.10 21.60
C ARG A 136 28.42 24.71 22.22
N LEU A 137 28.68 23.41 22.41
CA LEU A 137 29.93 22.89 22.97
C LEU A 137 31.13 23.20 22.07
N ARG A 138 30.97 23.11 20.75
CA ARG A 138 32.02 23.47 19.79
C ARG A 138 32.37 24.94 19.88
N TRP A 139 31.38 25.82 19.92
CA TRP A 139 31.57 27.27 20.08
C TRP A 139 32.29 27.60 21.39
N ALA A 140 31.83 27.05 22.52
CA ALA A 140 32.48 27.25 23.82
C ALA A 140 33.94 26.77 23.82
N SER A 141 34.22 25.61 23.23
CA SER A 141 35.58 25.06 23.10
C SER A 141 36.48 25.92 22.21
N GLN A 142 35.93 26.56 21.18
CA GLN A 142 36.68 27.45 20.28
C GLN A 142 37.00 28.78 20.96
N ALA A 143 36.02 29.35 21.69
CA ALA A 143 36.22 30.55 22.50
C ALA A 143 37.29 30.33 23.59
N GLY A 144 37.23 29.21 24.31
CA GLY A 144 38.22 28.84 25.32
C GLY A 144 39.64 28.71 24.74
N ARG A 145 39.78 28.00 23.60
CA ARG A 145 41.08 27.89 22.89
C ARG A 145 41.63 29.25 22.48
N ASN A 146 40.80 30.14 21.94
CA ASN A 146 41.21 31.49 21.54
C ASN A 146 41.66 32.33 22.75
N ALA A 147 40.99 32.21 23.90
CA ALA A 147 41.39 32.89 25.13
C ALA A 147 42.76 32.41 25.63
N THR A 148 43.01 31.09 25.69
CA THR A 148 44.34 30.55 26.05
C THR A 148 45.44 30.91 25.06
N ARG A 149 45.13 31.06 23.76
CA ARG A 149 46.11 31.50 22.75
C ARG A 149 46.49 32.95 22.96
N SER A 150 45.51 33.83 23.17
CA SER A 150 45.73 35.24 23.48
C SER A 150 46.57 35.43 24.76
N GLN A 151 46.28 34.68 25.82
CA GLN A 151 47.10 34.68 27.04
C GLN A 151 48.53 34.20 26.80
N ARG A 152 48.74 33.20 25.94
CA ARG A 152 50.09 32.75 25.57
C ARG A 152 50.83 33.83 24.80
N ASP A 153 50.19 34.46 23.82
CA ASP A 153 50.80 35.51 23.00
C ASP A 153 51.19 36.73 23.87
N THR A 154 50.37 37.12 24.85
CA THR A 154 50.72 38.20 25.80
C THR A 154 51.81 37.79 26.78
N SER A 155 51.86 36.53 27.23
CA SER A 155 52.93 36.02 28.12
C SER A 155 54.28 35.89 27.42
N THR A 156 54.27 35.52 26.12
CA THR A 156 55.48 35.41 25.29
C THR A 156 56.04 36.81 24.96
N ALA A 157 55.16 37.80 24.77
CA ALA A 157 55.54 39.20 24.63
C ALA A 157 56.14 39.78 25.93
N ALA A 158 55.62 39.41 27.11
CA ALA A 158 56.15 39.84 28.40
C ALA A 158 57.55 39.27 28.72
N THR A 159 57.86 38.06 28.24
CA THR A 159 59.19 37.43 28.42
C THR A 159 60.24 37.99 27.44
N THR A 160 59.82 38.62 26.34
CA THR A 160 60.71 39.34 25.41
C THR A 160 60.89 40.81 25.85
N THR A 161 61.15 41.03 27.14
CA THR A 161 61.58 42.34 27.63
C THR A 161 63.09 42.45 27.45
N GLY A 162 63.52 42.77 26.22
CA GLY A 162 64.94 42.85 25.92
C GLY A 162 65.35 43.20 24.49
N LYS A 163 64.48 43.77 23.65
CA LYS A 163 64.93 44.57 22.48
C LYS A 163 63.75 45.31 21.85
N ALA A 164 63.86 46.64 21.82
CA ALA A 164 62.89 47.52 21.18
C ALA A 164 62.74 47.21 19.67
N PRO A 165 61.52 47.14 19.12
CA PRO A 165 61.35 47.10 17.67
C PRO A 165 61.55 48.50 17.11
N ARG A 166 62.51 48.60 16.20
CA ARG A 166 62.76 49.78 15.36
C ARG A 166 61.61 49.90 14.35
N TRP A 167 60.72 50.86 14.57
CA TRP A 167 59.67 51.24 13.62
C TRP A 167 60.30 51.79 12.33
N PRO A 168 59.93 51.32 11.13
CA PRO A 168 60.15 52.08 9.91
C PRO A 168 58.95 52.99 9.61
N ALA A 169 59.28 54.07 8.90
CA ALA A 169 58.46 55.24 8.66
C ALA A 169 57.11 54.97 7.98
N ARG A 170 56.17 55.85 8.29
CA ARG A 170 54.84 55.98 7.69
C ARG A 170 54.93 56.17 6.17
N SER A 171 54.35 55.25 5.42
CA SER A 171 53.92 55.48 4.03
C SER A 171 52.40 55.47 3.96
N ARG A 172 51.80 56.64 3.76
CA ARG A 172 50.41 56.81 3.37
C ARG A 172 50.21 56.18 1.98
N VAL A 173 49.33 55.21 1.87
CA VAL A 173 48.73 54.81 0.59
C VAL A 173 47.22 54.79 0.78
N ARG A 174 46.55 55.76 0.12
CA ARG A 174 45.11 55.73 -0.14
C ARG A 174 44.88 54.75 -1.28
N PHE A 175 43.94 53.82 -1.15
CA PHE A 175 43.30 53.19 -2.31
C PHE A 175 41.83 52.90 -2.04
N ALA A 176 41.09 52.91 -3.14
CA ALA A 176 39.70 53.29 -3.25
C ALA A 176 38.70 52.18 -2.90
N VAL A 177 37.55 52.63 -2.42
CA VAL A 177 36.29 51.88 -2.42
C VAL A 177 35.91 51.56 -3.86
N THR A 178 35.74 50.28 -4.18
CA THR A 178 35.00 49.85 -5.37
C THR A 178 33.87 48.95 -4.93
N ALA A 179 32.65 49.45 -5.09
CA ALA A 179 31.42 48.70 -4.91
C ALA A 179 31.30 47.66 -6.03
N TYR A 180 31.14 46.38 -5.67
CA TYR A 180 30.74 45.34 -6.62
C TYR A 180 29.22 45.21 -6.61
N ARG A 181 28.61 45.67 -7.71
CA ARG A 181 27.19 45.57 -8.03
C ARG A 181 26.98 44.28 -8.81
N GLY A 182 26.56 43.22 -8.13
CA GLY A 182 26.15 41.95 -8.74
C GLY A 182 24.65 41.93 -9.01
N SER A 183 24.30 42.08 -10.28
CA SER A 183 22.95 42.10 -10.85
C SER A 183 22.53 40.73 -11.39
N THR A 184 21.25 40.39 -11.17
CA THR A 184 20.34 39.54 -11.98
C THR A 184 20.53 38.02 -12.13
N GLY A 185 19.50 37.29 -11.68
CA GLY A 185 19.01 35.99 -12.17
C GLY A 185 17.80 35.56 -11.33
N SER A 186 16.53 35.82 -11.65
CA SER A 186 15.70 35.34 -12.78
C SER A 186 15.51 33.80 -12.80
N GLY A 187 14.28 33.37 -12.50
CA GLY A 187 13.77 31.98 -12.61
C GLY A 187 13.41 31.39 -11.25
N SER A 188 12.22 30.85 -10.97
CA SER A 188 11.11 30.41 -11.81
C SER A 188 9.86 30.22 -10.93
N LYS A 189 8.71 30.67 -11.43
CA LYS A 189 7.39 30.35 -10.88
C LYS A 189 7.11 28.86 -11.13
N ARG A 190 6.71 28.12 -10.09
CA ARG A 190 5.94 26.88 -10.26
C ARG A 190 4.54 27.12 -9.74
N SER A 191 3.61 27.13 -10.67
CA SER A 191 2.20 26.84 -10.45
C SER A 191 2.05 25.34 -10.17
N ALA A 192 1.29 25.00 -9.13
CA ALA A 192 0.45 23.82 -9.01
C ALA A 192 -0.60 24.14 -7.94
#